data_AF-A0A1V9YBF8-F1
#
_entry.id   AF-A0A1V9YBF8-F1
#
_cell.length_a   1.000
_cell.length_b   1.000
_cell.length_c   1.000
_cell.angle_alpha   90.00
_cell.angle_beta   90.00
_cell.angle_gamma   90.00
#
_symmetry.space_group_name_H-M   'P 1'
#
loop_
_entity.id
_entity.type
_entity.pdbx_description
1 polymer ?
#
loop_
_entity_poly.entity_id
_entity_poly.type
_entity_poly.pdbx_seq_one_letter_code
_entity_poly.pdbx_strand_id
1 'polypeptide(L)'
;VFQEIATIVAEKCVNPESNRPYPFTVIERAMKEMHYALVPNRSAKQQALEVIKKLKEHMPITRAKMKVQVTVATSDGDATKEFLAKHEAVVVEVRTGEVLRIICLIDPSTYRTLDQYVNPKGSKDASRSLEVLDLSCHEQGEHTIDDEIAKKTDRLTLETPAPVPAPMVASAAPEVKKPGRPCSTCGGDFPDTVKYREHFRSEWHRYNLKLKSKSLPLVDEATFQTIDPADVQKVYETLE
;
A
#
# COMPACT_ATOMS: atom_id res chain seq x y z
N VAL A 1 16.42 -1.58 17.71
CA VAL A 1 16.85 -0.28 17.13
C VAL A 1 16.66 -0.19 15.61
N PHE A 2 17.31 -0.99 14.75
CA PHE A 2 17.11 -0.87 13.28
C PHE A 2 15.65 -1.09 12.86
N GLN A 3 15.05 -2.19 13.32
CA GLN A 3 13.65 -2.50 13.07
C GLN A 3 12.73 -1.41 13.65
N GLU A 4 12.98 -0.95 14.88
CA GLU A 4 12.23 0.17 15.47
C GLU A 4 12.27 1.44 14.61
N ILE A 5 13.43 1.77 14.03
CA ILE A 5 13.55 2.92 13.12
C ILE A 5 12.68 2.70 11.88
N ALA A 6 12.76 1.53 11.25
CA ALA A 6 11.96 1.19 10.09
C ALA A 6 10.45 1.22 10.40
N THR A 7 10.02 0.72 11.57
CA THR A 7 8.64 0.79 12.05
C THR A 7 8.18 2.23 12.22
N ILE A 8 8.97 3.08 12.88
CA ILE A 8 8.64 4.50 13.06
C ILE A 8 8.50 5.20 11.70
N VAL A 9 9.37 4.91 10.75
CA VAL A 9 9.32 5.50 9.40
C VAL A 9 8.07 5.03 8.67
N ALA A 10 7.75 3.73 8.71
CA ALA A 10 6.57 3.16 8.06
C ALA A 10 5.25 3.74 8.63
N GLU A 11 5.16 3.94 9.95
CA GLU A 11 3.97 4.51 10.59
C GLU A 11 3.79 6.01 10.35
N LYS A 12 4.88 6.75 10.13
CA LYS A 12 4.87 8.23 10.10
C LYS A 12 5.10 8.83 8.73
N CYS A 13 5.35 8.01 7.71
CA CYS A 13 5.63 8.48 6.37
C CYS A 13 4.71 7.82 5.33
N VAL A 14 4.44 8.58 4.28
CA VAL A 14 3.55 8.20 3.18
C VAL A 14 4.20 8.55 1.85
N ASN A 15 3.70 7.92 0.79
CA ASN A 15 3.97 8.37 -0.57
C ASN A 15 3.21 9.69 -0.83
N PRO A 16 3.87 10.78 -1.27
CA PRO A 16 3.21 12.05 -1.57
C PRO A 16 2.15 11.97 -2.68
N GLU A 17 2.28 11.02 -3.62
CA GLU A 17 1.34 10.88 -4.74
C GLU A 17 0.04 10.16 -4.32
N SER A 18 0.15 9.09 -3.54
CA SER A 18 -1.01 8.28 -3.15
C SER A 18 -1.52 8.58 -1.75
N ASN A 19 -0.79 9.35 -0.92
CA ASN A 19 -1.04 9.52 0.51
C ASN A 19 -1.19 8.20 1.29
N ARG A 20 -0.51 7.14 0.82
CA ARG A 20 -0.52 5.81 1.44
C ARG A 20 0.78 5.51 2.15
N PRO A 21 0.75 4.85 3.31
CA PRO A 21 1.94 4.43 4.02
C PRO A 21 2.65 3.31 3.26
N TYR A 22 3.98 3.28 3.37
CA TYR A 22 4.78 2.18 2.86
C TYR A 22 4.77 1.00 3.84
N PRO A 23 4.67 -0.25 3.37
CA PRO A 23 4.79 -1.39 4.25
C PRO A 23 6.20 -1.45 4.85
N PHE A 24 6.28 -1.96 6.08
CA PHE A 24 7.53 -2.08 6.83
C PHE A 24 8.65 -2.75 6.03
N THR A 25 8.32 -3.81 5.28
CA THR A 25 9.28 -4.59 4.49
C THR A 25 9.97 -3.77 3.39
N VAL A 26 9.26 -2.83 2.77
CA VAL A 26 9.81 -1.94 1.74
C VAL A 26 10.77 -0.95 2.37
N ILE A 27 10.40 -0.35 3.50
CA ILE A 27 11.27 0.58 4.24
C ILE A 27 12.53 -0.14 4.76
N GLU A 28 12.37 -1.33 5.34
CA GLU A 28 13.49 -2.12 5.84
C GLU A 28 14.48 -2.47 4.73
N ARG A 29 13.96 -2.88 3.56
CA ARG A 29 14.78 -3.16 2.39
C ARG A 29 15.49 -1.92 1.88
N ALA A 30 14.80 -0.79 1.77
CA ALA A 30 15.39 0.48 1.32
C ALA A 30 16.53 0.93 2.27
N MET A 31 16.34 0.81 3.58
CA MET A 31 17.38 1.12 4.56
C MET A 31 18.62 0.21 4.44
N LYS A 32 18.45 -1.06 4.06
CA LYS A 32 19.54 -2.00 3.80
C LYS A 32 20.28 -1.68 2.50
N GLU A 33 19.56 -1.36 1.44
CA GLU A 33 20.13 -0.98 0.13
C GLU A 33 20.95 0.31 0.21
N MET A 34 20.54 1.25 1.07
CA MET A 34 21.30 2.47 1.34
C MET A 34 22.47 2.28 2.31
N HIS A 35 22.68 1.06 2.81
CA HIS A 35 23.71 0.73 3.80
C HIS A 35 23.70 1.68 5.02
N TYR A 36 22.53 1.95 5.58
CA TYR A 36 22.41 2.86 6.72
C TYR A 36 23.09 2.27 7.98
N ALA A 37 24.12 2.96 8.48
CA ALA A 37 24.82 2.60 9.71
C ALA A 37 24.09 3.14 10.96
N LEU A 38 23.86 2.27 11.95
CA LEU A 38 23.23 2.63 13.22
C LEU A 38 24.17 3.44 14.11
N VAL A 39 23.62 4.45 14.80
CA VAL A 39 24.36 5.25 15.78
C VAL A 39 23.92 4.89 17.21
N PRO A 40 24.73 4.18 18.01
CA PRO A 40 24.32 3.68 19.33
C PRO A 40 23.87 4.76 20.32
N ASN A 41 24.46 5.96 20.23
CA ASN A 41 24.23 7.05 21.17
C ASN A 41 23.00 7.92 20.85
N ARG A 42 22.24 7.59 19.79
CA ARG A 42 21.05 8.33 19.38
C ARG A 42 19.79 7.51 19.57
N SER A 43 18.72 8.15 20.02
CA SER A 43 17.41 7.50 20.11
C SER A 43 16.87 7.09 18.73
N ALA A 44 16.05 6.04 18.67
CA ALA A 44 15.42 5.59 17.43
C ALA A 44 14.62 6.70 16.73
N LYS A 45 13.97 7.59 17.48
CA LYS A 45 13.20 8.73 16.94
C LYS A 45 14.08 9.75 16.22
N GLN A 46 15.23 10.09 16.79
CA GLN A 46 16.18 11.01 16.15
C GLN A 46 16.76 10.38 14.89
N GLN A 47 17.15 9.10 14.97
CA GLN A 47 17.67 8.37 13.81
C GLN A 47 16.62 8.24 12.69
N ALA A 48 15.34 8.02 13.02
CA ALA A 48 14.27 7.98 12.04
C ALA A 48 14.16 9.28 11.22
N LEU A 49 14.30 10.45 11.85
CA LEU A 49 14.28 11.74 11.14
C LEU A 49 15.45 11.90 10.16
N GLU A 50 16.62 11.34 10.49
CA GLU A 50 17.79 11.34 9.60
C GLU A 50 17.60 10.36 8.44
N VAL A 51 17.08 9.16 8.74
CA VAL A 51 16.77 8.14 7.74
C VAL A 51 15.73 8.63 6.74
N ILE A 52 14.68 9.32 7.17
CA ILE A 52 13.66 9.89 6.26
C ILE A 52 14.30 10.86 5.25
N LYS A 53 15.22 11.72 5.70
CA LYS A 53 15.91 12.66 4.81
C LYS A 53 16.72 11.93 3.74
N LYS A 54 17.47 10.90 4.14
CA LYS A 54 18.26 10.10 3.21
C LYS A 54 17.37 9.26 2.27
N LEU A 55 16.28 8.68 2.79
CA LEU A 55 15.34 7.87 1.98
C LEU A 55 14.68 8.69 0.88
N LYS A 56 14.46 9.99 1.11
CA LYS A 56 13.88 10.92 0.12
C LYS A 56 14.70 11.04 -1.17
N GLU A 57 15.99 10.72 -1.13
CA GLU A 57 16.87 10.73 -2.32
C GLU A 57 16.68 9.49 -3.20
N HIS A 58 16.21 8.38 -2.63
CA HIS A 58 16.06 7.09 -3.33
C HIS A 58 14.61 6.70 -3.61
N MET A 59 13.65 7.20 -2.83
CA MET A 59 12.23 6.93 -2.99
C MET A 59 11.39 8.16 -2.62
N PRO A 60 10.22 8.36 -3.27
CA PRO A 60 9.33 9.47 -2.94
C PRO A 60 8.65 9.22 -1.58
N ILE A 61 9.25 9.70 -0.50
CA ILE A 61 8.74 9.59 0.86
C ILE A 61 8.58 10.97 1.48
N THR A 62 7.42 11.22 2.09
CA THR A 62 7.13 12.45 2.83
C THR A 62 6.51 12.08 4.18
N ARG A 63 6.69 12.92 5.18
CA ARG A 63 6.08 12.71 6.49
C ARG A 63 4.56 12.91 6.37
N ALA A 64 3.78 12.09 7.04
CA ALA A 64 2.33 12.22 7.06
C ALA A 64 1.93 13.59 7.62
N LYS A 65 0.99 14.27 6.95
CA LYS A 65 0.42 15.54 7.42
C LYS A 65 -0.48 15.30 8.63
N MET A 66 -0.52 16.26 9.53
CA MET A 66 -1.40 16.27 10.71
C MET A 66 -2.65 17.07 10.41
N LYS A 67 -3.82 16.62 10.89
CA LYS A 67 -5.06 17.39 10.82
C LYS A 67 -5.19 18.22 12.08
N VAL A 68 -5.18 19.53 11.92
CA VAL A 68 -5.35 20.47 13.02
C VAL A 68 -6.55 21.35 12.76
N GLN A 69 -7.23 21.70 13.85
CA GLN A 69 -8.30 22.68 13.88
C GLN A 69 -7.75 23.96 14.50
N VAL A 70 -7.80 25.03 13.73
CA VAL A 70 -7.44 26.37 14.15
C VAL A 70 -8.73 27.14 14.38
N THR A 71 -8.94 27.60 15.60
CA THR A 71 -10.04 28.52 15.95
C THR A 71 -9.44 29.92 16.07
N VAL A 72 -10.00 30.88 15.33
CA VAL A 72 -9.62 32.30 15.39
C VAL A 72 -10.86 33.18 15.31
N ALA A 73 -10.75 34.45 15.72
CA ALA A 73 -11.80 35.43 15.49
C ALA A 73 -12.01 35.66 13.98
N THR A 74 -13.23 36.00 13.58
CA THR A 74 -13.58 36.23 12.16
C THR A 74 -12.77 37.37 11.54
N SER A 75 -12.31 38.34 12.34
CA SER A 75 -11.44 39.44 11.92
C SER A 75 -10.06 38.99 11.44
N ASP A 76 -9.52 37.90 12.00
CA ASP A 76 -8.17 37.41 11.72
C ASP A 76 -8.15 36.25 10.70
N GLY A 77 -9.32 35.91 10.15
CA GLY A 77 -9.49 34.76 9.27
C GLY A 77 -8.64 34.85 8.00
N ASP A 78 -8.55 36.02 7.38
CA ASP A 78 -7.79 36.19 6.13
C ASP A 78 -6.28 36.15 6.37
N ALA A 79 -5.79 36.76 7.45
CA ALA A 79 -4.40 36.68 7.87
C ALA A 79 -3.99 35.22 8.19
N THR A 80 -4.88 34.47 8.83
CA THR A 80 -4.65 33.06 9.16
C THR A 80 -4.61 32.20 7.89
N LYS A 81 -5.48 32.45 6.91
CA LYS A 81 -5.44 31.76 5.60
C LYS A 81 -4.15 32.05 4.84
N GLU A 82 -3.67 33.29 4.86
CA GLU A 82 -2.40 33.66 4.21
C GLU A 82 -1.21 32.97 4.91
N PHE A 83 -1.21 32.89 6.24
CA PHE A 83 -0.20 32.17 7.00
C PHE A 83 -0.19 30.67 6.67
N LEU A 84 -1.37 30.06 6.55
CA LEU A 84 -1.52 28.66 6.14
C LEU A 84 -1.00 28.43 4.71
N ALA A 85 -1.31 29.32 3.77
CA ALA A 85 -0.83 29.24 2.39
C ALA A 85 0.70 29.35 2.29
N LYS A 86 1.33 30.22 3.10
CA LYS A 86 2.80 30.36 3.17
C LYS A 86 3.51 29.08 3.64
N HIS A 87 2.81 28.22 4.37
CA HIS A 87 3.37 27.00 4.94
C HIS A 87 2.86 25.72 4.27
N GLU A 88 2.34 25.80 3.04
CA GLU A 88 1.85 24.65 2.24
C GLU A 88 0.76 23.83 2.96
N ALA A 89 0.02 24.47 3.86
CA ALA A 89 -1.10 23.85 4.56
C ALA A 89 -2.29 23.72 3.61
N VAL A 90 -2.89 22.52 3.55
CA VAL A 90 -4.09 22.27 2.75
C VAL A 90 -5.31 22.49 3.63
N VAL A 91 -6.13 23.48 3.31
CA VAL A 91 -7.38 23.75 4.02
C VAL A 91 -8.44 22.75 3.56
N VAL A 92 -9.04 22.02 4.51
CA VAL A 92 -10.06 20.99 4.24
C VAL A 92 -11.46 21.58 4.40
N GLU A 93 -11.71 22.23 5.53
CA GLU A 93 -13.01 22.81 5.86
C GLU A 93 -12.83 24.15 6.58
N VAL A 94 -13.70 25.10 6.27
CA VAL A 94 -13.80 26.37 7.00
C VAL A 94 -15.24 26.52 7.47
N ARG A 95 -15.44 26.59 8.78
CA ARG A 95 -16.74 26.88 9.40
C ARG A 95 -16.73 28.30 9.95
N THR A 96 -17.67 29.10 9.46
CA THR A 96 -17.82 30.50 9.86
C THR A 96 -19.02 30.61 10.80
N GLY A 97 -18.80 31.16 12.00
CA GLY A 97 -19.83 31.45 13.01
C GLY A 97 -19.43 32.68 13.82
N GLU A 98 -19.68 32.68 15.14
CA GLU A 98 -19.13 33.70 16.06
C GLU A 98 -17.60 33.68 16.11
N VAL A 99 -17.01 32.49 15.92
CA VAL A 99 -15.58 32.26 15.71
C VAL A 99 -15.38 31.46 14.42
N LEU A 100 -14.25 31.68 13.77
CA LEU A 100 -13.87 31.03 12.53
C LEU A 100 -13.02 29.79 12.85
N ARG A 101 -13.52 28.61 12.47
CA ARG A 101 -12.82 27.32 12.64
C ARG A 101 -12.32 26.83 11.30
N ILE A 102 -11.02 26.66 11.17
CA ILE A 102 -10.35 26.13 9.97
C ILE A 102 -9.78 24.75 10.31
N ILE A 103 -10.21 23.74 9.56
CA ILE A 103 -9.57 22.42 9.58
C ILE A 103 -8.55 22.39 8.44
N CYS A 104 -7.29 22.15 8.76
CA CYS A 104 -6.21 22.09 7.78
C CYS A 104 -5.27 20.91 8.01
N LEU A 105 -4.65 20.45 6.92
CA LEU A 105 -3.59 19.46 6.89
C LEU A 105 -2.25 20.18 6.83
N ILE A 106 -1.44 20.03 7.87
CA ILE A 106 -0.14 20.69 8.01
C ILE A 106 0.99 19.68 8.18
N ASP A 107 2.19 20.09 7.81
CA ASP A 107 3.39 19.35 8.19
C ASP A 107 3.69 19.51 9.69
N PRO A 108 4.08 18.41 10.38
CA PRO A 108 4.38 18.43 11.81
C PRO A 108 5.56 19.34 12.19
N SER A 109 6.45 19.69 11.24
CA SER A 109 7.53 20.67 11.46
C SER A 109 6.99 22.09 11.65
N THR A 110 5.89 22.43 10.98
CA THR A 110 5.28 23.77 10.97
C THR A 110 4.44 24.02 12.22
N TYR A 111 3.97 22.95 12.88
CA TYR A 111 3.10 23.05 14.06
C TYR A 111 3.61 24.04 15.12
N ARG A 112 4.92 24.07 15.38
CA ARG A 112 5.51 24.98 16.38
C ARG A 112 5.34 26.46 16.02
N THR A 113 5.48 26.80 14.74
CA THR A 113 5.31 28.18 14.26
C THR A 113 3.83 28.56 14.27
N LEU A 114 2.95 27.63 13.91
CA LEU A 114 1.51 27.83 13.91
C LEU A 114 0.96 28.02 15.34
N ASP A 115 1.41 27.23 16.30
CA ASP A 115 1.07 27.40 17.72
C ASP A 115 1.50 28.78 18.26
N GLN A 116 2.70 29.25 17.90
CA GLN A 116 3.16 30.60 18.27
C GLN A 116 2.37 31.72 17.59
N TYR A 117 1.88 31.49 16.37
CA TYR A 117 1.05 32.45 15.64
C TYR A 117 -0.36 32.55 16.23
N VAL A 118 -0.97 31.41 16.56
CA VAL A 118 -2.33 31.34 17.12
C VAL A 118 -2.35 31.78 18.59
N ASN A 119 -1.36 31.34 19.36
CA ASN A 119 -1.19 31.65 20.79
C ASN A 119 0.10 32.45 21.02
N PRO A 120 0.17 33.72 20.56
CA PRO A 120 1.32 34.56 20.86
C PRO A 120 1.43 34.75 22.37
N LYS A 121 2.64 34.56 22.92
CA LYS A 121 2.92 34.70 24.35
C LYS A 121 2.59 36.12 24.81
N GLY A 122 1.37 36.33 25.31
CA GLY A 122 0.90 37.63 25.78
C GLY A 122 -0.56 37.95 25.50
N SER A 123 -1.21 37.32 24.50
CA SER A 123 -2.66 37.49 24.28
C SER A 123 -3.44 36.28 24.78
N LYS A 124 -4.22 36.46 25.85
CA LYS A 124 -5.24 35.50 26.29
C LYS A 124 -6.58 35.86 25.63
N ASP A 125 -6.63 35.85 24.31
CA ASP A 125 -7.90 35.91 23.61
C ASP A 125 -8.56 34.53 23.70
N ALA A 126 -9.69 34.44 24.39
CA ALA A 126 -10.49 33.21 24.50
C ALA A 126 -11.03 32.73 23.13
N SER A 127 -10.93 33.56 22.09
CA SER A 127 -11.37 33.27 20.73
C SER A 127 -10.35 32.51 19.89
N ARG A 128 -9.11 32.33 20.37
CA ARG A 128 -8.04 31.64 19.64
C ARG A 128 -7.66 30.33 20.31
N SER A 129 -7.75 29.22 19.58
CA SER A 129 -7.34 27.90 20.06
C SER A 129 -6.79 27.04 18.93
N LEU A 130 -5.82 26.17 19.25
CA LEU A 130 -5.25 25.19 18.34
C LEU A 130 -5.51 23.80 18.89
N GLU A 131 -6.27 23.00 18.16
CA GLU A 131 -6.63 21.63 18.54
C GLU A 131 -6.07 20.65 17.49
N VAL A 132 -5.41 19.58 17.94
CA VAL A 132 -4.97 18.50 17.04
C VAL A 132 -6.09 17.49 16.92
N LEU A 133 -6.69 17.37 15.74
CA LEU A 133 -7.75 16.40 15.47
C LEU A 133 -7.17 15.02 15.19
N ASP A 134 -6.15 14.96 14.33
CA ASP A 134 -5.53 13.70 13.94
C ASP A 134 -4.01 13.86 13.78
N LEU A 135 -3.26 12.91 14.34
CA LEU A 135 -1.80 12.93 14.33
C LEU A 135 -1.21 12.45 13.00
N SER A 136 -1.97 11.73 12.17
CA SER A 136 -1.46 11.14 10.93
C SER A 136 -2.60 10.92 9.94
N CYS A 137 -2.83 11.90 9.06
CA CYS A 137 -3.77 11.75 7.96
C CYS A 137 -3.12 10.97 6.81
N HIS A 138 -3.38 9.67 6.79
CA HIS A 138 -3.17 8.81 5.64
C HIS A 138 -4.49 8.17 5.25
N GLU A 139 -4.70 7.85 3.97
CA GLU A 139 -5.88 7.08 3.58
C GLU A 139 -5.85 5.72 4.30
N GLN A 140 -6.91 5.39 5.03
CA GLN A 140 -7.06 4.08 5.66
C GLN A 140 -7.40 3.05 4.58
N GLY A 141 -6.35 2.50 3.98
CA GLY A 141 -6.40 1.28 3.19
C GLY A 141 -5.25 0.41 3.62
N GLU A 142 -5.51 -0.55 4.51
CA GLU A 142 -4.62 -1.68 4.70
C GLU A 142 -4.54 -2.40 3.35
N HIS A 143 -3.39 -2.36 2.69
CA HIS A 143 -3.22 -3.22 1.54
C HIS A 143 -3.05 -4.64 2.06
N THR A 144 -4.11 -5.43 1.85
CA THR A 144 -3.97 -6.81 1.42
C THR A 144 -2.93 -6.81 0.31
N ILE A 145 -1.78 -7.41 0.61
CA ILE A 145 -0.67 -7.98 -0.20
C ILE A 145 -0.81 -7.98 -1.76
N ASP A 146 -2.02 -7.94 -2.31
CA ASP A 146 -2.38 -8.05 -3.72
C ASP A 146 -1.99 -6.84 -4.60
N ASP A 147 -2.05 -5.60 -4.11
CA ASP A 147 -1.72 -4.41 -4.92
C ASP A 147 -0.21 -4.28 -5.25
N GLU A 148 0.67 -4.75 -4.35
CA GLU A 148 2.11 -4.80 -4.62
C GLU A 148 2.47 -5.92 -5.62
N ILE A 149 1.69 -7.00 -5.70
CA ILE A 149 1.89 -8.08 -6.68
C ILE A 149 1.56 -7.57 -8.09
N ALA A 150 0.51 -6.75 -8.22
CA ALA A 150 0.12 -6.14 -9.49
C ALA A 150 1.18 -5.16 -10.03
N LYS A 151 1.71 -4.26 -9.20
CA LYS A 151 2.75 -3.29 -9.64
C LYS A 151 4.10 -3.94 -9.98
N LYS A 152 4.42 -5.10 -9.38
CA LYS A 152 5.67 -5.82 -9.62
C LYS A 152 5.63 -6.72 -10.86
N THR A 153 4.43 -7.06 -11.34
CA THR A 153 4.26 -7.76 -12.62
C THR A 153 4.40 -6.83 -13.83
N ASP A 154 4.25 -5.53 -13.65
CA ASP A 154 4.33 -4.54 -14.73
C ASP A 154 5.79 -4.08 -15.04
N ARG A 155 6.69 -4.08 -14.05
CA ARG A 155 8.12 -3.69 -14.22
C ARG A 155 9.02 -4.74 -14.89
N LEU A 156 8.52 -5.95 -15.15
CA LEU A 156 9.27 -7.03 -15.82
C LEU A 156 8.94 -7.20 -17.32
N THR A 157 8.09 -6.34 -17.87
CA THR A 157 7.76 -6.32 -19.30
C THR A 157 8.29 -5.04 -19.96
N LEU A 158 9.55 -5.07 -20.38
CA LEU A 158 10.06 -4.15 -21.41
C LEU A 158 9.47 -4.57 -22.78
N GLU A 159 8.53 -3.74 -23.23
CA GLU A 159 8.26 -3.28 -24.60
C GLU A 159 8.19 -4.29 -25.76
N THR A 160 7.03 -4.43 -26.41
CA THR A 160 6.78 -3.98 -27.81
C THR A 160 5.27 -4.04 -28.18
N PRO A 161 4.78 -3.39 -29.26
CA PRO A 161 3.63 -2.48 -29.23
C PRO A 161 2.32 -3.12 -29.74
N ALA A 162 1.25 -2.31 -29.67
CA ALA A 162 -0.14 -2.62 -29.99
C ALA A 162 -0.38 -3.49 -31.25
N PRO A 163 -1.39 -4.36 -31.25
CA PRO A 163 -1.66 -5.27 -32.36
C PRO A 163 -2.38 -4.54 -33.51
N VAL A 164 -1.78 -4.55 -34.69
CA VAL A 164 -2.51 -4.45 -35.98
C VAL A 164 -2.95 -5.85 -36.42
N PRO A 165 -4.12 -6.00 -37.07
CA PRO A 165 -4.70 -7.31 -37.32
C PRO A 165 -4.07 -8.02 -38.53
N ALA A 166 -3.77 -9.31 -38.32
CA ALA A 166 -3.65 -10.47 -39.23
C ALA A 166 -3.27 -10.27 -40.72
N PRO A 167 -2.42 -11.15 -41.29
CA PRO A 167 -2.95 -12.44 -41.75
C PRO A 167 -2.06 -13.67 -41.50
N MET A 168 -2.75 -14.81 -41.49
CA MET A 168 -2.33 -16.20 -41.39
C MET A 168 -1.19 -16.56 -42.36
N VAL A 169 -0.23 -17.42 -41.95
CA VAL A 169 0.11 -18.71 -42.61
C VAL A 169 0.93 -19.57 -41.64
N ALA A 170 0.62 -20.87 -41.62
CA ALA A 170 1.31 -21.94 -40.90
C ALA A 170 2.75 -22.19 -41.36
N SER A 171 3.65 -22.59 -40.45
CA SER A 171 4.51 -23.77 -40.65
C SER A 171 5.23 -24.19 -39.37
N ALA A 172 5.37 -25.50 -39.19
CA ALA A 172 5.88 -26.19 -38.02
C ALA A 172 7.41 -26.38 -38.03
N ALA A 173 8.07 -26.31 -36.87
CA ALA A 173 9.23 -27.13 -36.43
C ALA A 173 9.61 -26.79 -34.95
N PRO A 174 10.46 -27.59 -34.29
CA PRO A 174 10.16 -28.42 -33.12
C PRO A 174 10.34 -27.70 -31.75
N GLU A 175 9.45 -27.97 -30.80
CA GLU A 175 9.54 -27.42 -29.44
C GLU A 175 10.53 -28.21 -28.56
N VAL A 176 11.51 -27.49 -28.04
CA VAL A 176 12.42 -27.92 -26.98
C VAL A 176 11.65 -27.94 -25.65
N LYS A 177 11.51 -29.13 -25.06
CA LYS A 177 10.86 -29.38 -23.76
C LYS A 177 11.52 -28.56 -22.66
N LYS A 178 10.81 -27.54 -22.14
CA LYS A 178 11.11 -26.93 -20.83
C LYS A 178 10.37 -27.74 -19.75
N PRO A 179 10.99 -28.03 -18.58
CA PRO A 179 10.33 -28.78 -17.53
C PRO A 179 9.17 -27.95 -16.96
N GLY A 180 7.98 -28.53 -16.98
CA GLY A 180 6.76 -27.93 -16.46
C GLY A 180 6.83 -27.68 -14.96
N ARG A 181 5.94 -26.82 -14.46
CA ARG A 181 5.85 -26.53 -13.02
C ARG A 181 4.68 -27.33 -12.45
N PRO A 182 4.91 -28.29 -11.51
CA PRO A 182 3.83 -29.12 -11.01
C PRO A 182 3.00 -28.37 -9.97
N CYS A 183 1.68 -28.57 -10.00
CA CYS A 183 0.79 -28.03 -8.96
C CYS A 183 0.93 -28.86 -7.68
N SER A 184 1.23 -28.23 -6.55
CA SER A 184 1.43 -28.91 -5.25
C SER A 184 0.20 -29.61 -4.70
N THR A 185 -1.00 -29.25 -5.19
CA THR A 185 -2.27 -29.83 -4.74
C THR A 185 -2.84 -30.85 -5.73
N CYS A 186 -2.44 -30.80 -7.00
CA CYS A 186 -3.06 -31.62 -8.05
C CYS A 186 -2.06 -32.55 -8.74
N GLY A 187 -0.75 -32.36 -8.55
CA GLY A 187 0.29 -33.23 -9.11
C GLY A 187 0.46 -33.17 -10.63
N GLY A 188 -0.36 -32.39 -11.35
CA GLY A 188 -0.26 -32.23 -12.79
C GLY A 188 1.00 -31.47 -13.21
N ASP A 189 1.68 -31.97 -14.24
CA ASP A 189 2.83 -31.30 -14.88
C ASP A 189 2.32 -30.35 -15.97
N PHE A 190 2.52 -29.05 -15.76
CA PHE A 190 2.05 -28.03 -16.70
C PHE A 190 3.25 -27.45 -17.47
N PRO A 191 3.32 -27.63 -18.81
CA PRO A 191 4.43 -27.14 -19.62
C PRO A 191 4.45 -25.62 -19.72
N ASP A 192 3.28 -24.97 -19.61
CA ASP A 192 3.11 -23.53 -19.81
C ASP A 192 2.61 -22.81 -18.55
N THR A 193 3.14 -21.63 -18.30
CA THR A 193 2.73 -20.78 -17.17
C THR A 193 1.27 -20.29 -17.29
N VAL A 194 0.77 -20.17 -18.52
CA VAL A 194 -0.61 -19.81 -18.83
C VAL A 194 -1.55 -20.95 -18.42
N LYS A 195 -1.24 -22.18 -18.85
CA LYS A 195 -2.00 -23.39 -18.47
C LYS A 195 -1.94 -23.64 -16.96
N TYR A 196 -0.81 -23.37 -16.32
CA TYR A 196 -0.68 -23.44 -14.87
C TYR A 196 -1.63 -22.48 -14.14
N ARG A 197 -1.78 -21.24 -14.64
CA ARG A 197 -2.73 -20.25 -14.07
C ARG A 197 -4.19 -20.60 -14.36
N GLU A 198 -4.46 -21.15 -15.53
CA GLU A 198 -5.78 -21.60 -15.93
C GLU A 198 -6.23 -22.81 -15.09
N HIS A 199 -5.31 -23.70 -14.75
CA HIS A 199 -5.57 -24.84 -13.88
C HIS A 199 -6.17 -24.44 -12.52
N PHE A 200 -5.75 -23.33 -11.90
CA PHE A 200 -6.37 -22.87 -10.64
C PHE A 200 -7.85 -22.50 -10.77
N ARG A 201 -8.32 -22.20 -12.00
CA ARG A 201 -9.74 -21.93 -12.29
C ARG A 201 -10.50 -23.17 -12.76
N SER A 202 -9.82 -24.30 -12.97
CA SER A 202 -10.46 -25.51 -13.46
C SER A 202 -11.22 -26.24 -12.34
N GLU A 203 -12.27 -26.95 -12.73
CA GLU A 203 -13.10 -27.74 -11.82
C GLU A 203 -12.28 -28.86 -11.15
N TRP A 204 -11.28 -29.41 -11.84
CA TRP A 204 -10.35 -30.39 -11.29
C TRP A 204 -9.57 -29.86 -10.08
N HIS A 205 -9.08 -28.61 -10.15
CA HIS A 205 -8.36 -28.00 -9.03
C HIS A 205 -9.27 -27.76 -7.82
N ARG A 206 -10.48 -27.24 -8.05
CA ARG A 206 -11.49 -27.04 -7.00
C ARG A 206 -11.92 -28.36 -6.36
N TYR A 207 -12.09 -29.41 -7.16
CA TYR A 207 -12.45 -30.74 -6.72
C TYR A 207 -11.37 -31.35 -5.81
N ASN A 208 -10.10 -31.36 -6.24
CA ASN A 208 -8.98 -31.85 -5.44
C ASN A 208 -8.74 -31.05 -4.17
N LEU A 209 -8.96 -29.73 -4.21
CA LEU A 209 -8.88 -28.89 -3.00
C LEU A 209 -9.94 -29.31 -1.97
N LYS A 210 -11.16 -29.66 -2.42
CA LYS A 210 -12.22 -30.16 -1.54
C LYS A 210 -11.97 -31.59 -1.04
N LEU A 211 -11.40 -32.48 -1.86
CA LEU A 211 -10.97 -33.81 -1.40
C LEU A 211 -9.87 -33.72 -0.34
N LYS A 212 -8.90 -32.82 -0.51
CA LYS A 212 -7.86 -32.53 0.49
C LYS A 212 -8.45 -32.04 1.81
N SER A 213 -9.51 -31.21 1.77
CA SER A 213 -10.23 -30.77 2.96
C SER A 213 -10.94 -31.92 3.70
N LYS A 214 -11.32 -33.00 3.00
CA LYS A 214 -11.93 -34.20 3.57
C LYS A 214 -10.89 -35.32 3.84
N SER A 215 -9.60 -35.04 3.69
CA SER A 215 -8.50 -36.01 3.80
C SER A 215 -8.66 -37.24 2.89
N LEU A 216 -9.32 -37.07 1.75
CA LEU A 216 -9.53 -38.12 0.74
C LEU A 216 -8.36 -38.15 -0.26
N PRO A 217 -8.10 -39.31 -0.89
CA PRO A 217 -7.06 -39.44 -1.90
C PRO A 217 -7.34 -38.50 -3.08
N LEU A 218 -6.30 -37.80 -3.53
CA LEU A 218 -6.37 -36.86 -4.63
C LEU A 218 -6.49 -37.61 -5.95
N VAL A 219 -7.23 -37.03 -6.89
CA VAL A 219 -7.52 -37.63 -8.19
C VAL A 219 -6.70 -36.93 -9.27
N ASP A 220 -6.07 -37.68 -10.17
CA ASP A 220 -5.35 -37.15 -11.32
C ASP A 220 -6.30 -36.65 -12.41
N GLU A 221 -5.79 -35.88 -13.37
CA GLU A 221 -6.63 -35.23 -14.38
C GLU A 221 -7.35 -36.22 -15.30
N ALA A 222 -6.70 -37.33 -15.66
CA ALA A 222 -7.30 -38.36 -16.51
C ALA A 222 -8.46 -39.06 -15.79
N THR A 223 -8.29 -39.39 -14.52
CA THR A 223 -9.36 -39.96 -13.70
C THR A 223 -10.50 -38.98 -13.50
N PHE A 224 -10.22 -37.68 -13.25
CA PHE A 224 -11.27 -36.67 -13.10
C PHE A 224 -12.17 -36.54 -14.34
N GLN A 225 -11.61 -36.63 -15.54
CA GLN A 225 -12.38 -36.57 -16.80
C GLN A 225 -13.31 -37.79 -17.00
N THR A 226 -13.06 -38.90 -16.31
CA THR A 226 -13.90 -40.10 -16.35
C THR A 226 -15.00 -40.12 -15.29
N ILE A 227 -14.96 -39.21 -14.32
CA ILE A 227 -15.98 -39.11 -13.27
C ILE A 227 -17.21 -38.42 -13.87
N ASP A 228 -18.37 -39.01 -13.63
CA ASP A 228 -19.63 -38.40 -14.05
C ASP A 228 -19.83 -37.03 -13.36
N PRO A 229 -20.26 -36.00 -14.10
CA PRO A 229 -20.42 -34.66 -13.56
C PRO A 229 -21.44 -34.60 -12.40
N ALA A 230 -22.39 -35.55 -12.36
CA ALA A 230 -23.34 -35.69 -11.26
C ALA A 230 -22.66 -36.13 -9.95
N ASP A 231 -21.60 -36.94 -10.01
CA ASP A 231 -20.87 -37.38 -8.82
C ASP A 231 -19.87 -36.32 -8.33
N VAL A 232 -19.32 -35.52 -9.25
CA VAL A 232 -18.57 -34.30 -8.89
C VAL A 232 -19.46 -33.33 -8.12
N GLN A 233 -20.70 -33.14 -8.56
CA GLN A 233 -21.67 -32.28 -7.89
C GLN A 233 -22.08 -32.81 -6.50
N LYS A 234 -22.22 -34.12 -6.31
CA LYS A 234 -22.48 -34.72 -4.98
C LYS A 234 -21.36 -34.45 -3.97
N VAL A 235 -20.10 -34.42 -4.41
CA VAL A 235 -18.96 -34.04 -3.55
C VAL A 235 -19.08 -32.56 -3.11
N TYR A 236 -19.70 -31.73 -3.95
CA TYR A 236 -20.01 -30.34 -3.64
C TYR A 236 -21.25 -30.16 -2.75
N GLU A 237 -22.27 -31.00 -2.90
CA GLU A 237 -23.54 -30.95 -2.13
C GLU A 237 -23.48 -31.61 -0.76
N THR A 238 -22.56 -32.55 -0.53
CA THR A 238 -22.34 -33.18 0.79
C THR A 238 -21.67 -32.23 1.81
N LEU A 239 -22.00 -30.94 1.75
CA LEU A 239 -21.44 -29.82 2.51
C LEU A 239 -22.50 -28.75 2.85
N GLU A 240 -23.79 -29.12 2.92
CA GLU A 240 -24.76 -28.47 3.81
C GLU A 240 -25.06 -29.36 5.02
#